data_AF-A0A1Q9LEY9-F1
#
_entry.id   AF-A0A1Q9LEY9-F1
#
_cell.length_a   1.000
_cell.length_b   1.000
_cell.length_c   1.000
_cell.angle_alpha   90.00
_cell.angle_beta   90.00
_cell.angle_gamma   90.00
#
_symmetry.space_group_name_H-M   'P 1'
#
loop_
_entity.id
_entity.type
_entity.pdbx_description
1 polymer ?
#
loop_
_entity_poly.entity_id
_entity_poly.type
_entity_poly.pdbx_seq_one_letter_code
_entity_poly.pdbx_strand_id
1 'polypeptide(L)'
;MNAPNEGFAESVARFKSEVSAAVTRAHRASAEAKDKLGQFLRDNSTLAAQARDGRLKVDPGELTDPATRERAARFRRERGLPVEEYPPAAELVADKPAPPPPPPVPVEDPDAEHEPVVIERDEPLPARPEPAAEPVAEQRPPRRGPKPDRRPPEDDDGYFADQQILLEGG
;
A
#
# COMPACT_ATOMS: atom_id res chain seq x y z
N MET A 1 -41.36 -28.15 28.40
CA MET A 1 -41.47 -26.80 28.98
C MET A 1 -40.06 -26.35 29.28
N ASN A 2 -39.55 -25.36 28.55
CA ASN A 2 -38.20 -24.84 28.76
C ASN A 2 -38.17 -24.02 30.06
N ALA A 3 -37.15 -24.18 30.88
CA ALA A 3 -37.03 -23.43 32.12
C ALA A 3 -36.85 -21.92 31.80
N PRO A 4 -37.45 -21.01 32.59
CA PRO A 4 -37.45 -19.57 32.30
C PRO A 4 -36.05 -18.91 32.22
N ASN A 5 -34.98 -19.61 32.60
CA ASN A 5 -33.61 -19.11 32.59
C ASN A 5 -32.77 -19.57 31.37
N GLU A 6 -33.28 -20.47 30.54
CA GLU A 6 -32.52 -21.04 29.41
C GLU A 6 -32.19 -19.99 28.33
N GLY A 7 -33.12 -19.08 28.04
CA GLY A 7 -32.92 -18.05 27.00
C GLY A 7 -31.86 -16.99 27.34
N PHE A 8 -31.67 -16.69 28.62
CA PHE A 8 -30.61 -15.76 29.05
C PHE A 8 -29.23 -16.40 28.93
N ALA A 9 -29.09 -17.65 29.39
CA ALA A 9 -27.82 -18.39 29.29
C ALA A 9 -27.39 -18.56 27.83
N GLU A 10 -28.32 -18.86 26.93
CA GLU A 10 -28.07 -18.97 25.49
C GLU A 10 -27.64 -17.63 24.88
N SER A 11 -28.31 -16.52 25.22
CA SER A 11 -27.94 -15.18 24.76
C SER A 11 -26.54 -14.77 25.20
N VAL A 12 -26.17 -15.06 26.46
CA VAL A 12 -24.83 -14.79 26.99
C VAL A 12 -23.78 -15.65 26.29
N ALA A 13 -24.09 -16.92 25.99
CA ALA A 13 -23.18 -17.80 25.27
C ALA A 13 -22.93 -17.31 23.83
N ARG A 14 -23.98 -16.87 23.11
CA ARG A 14 -23.87 -16.25 21.78
C ARG A 14 -23.05 -14.97 21.81
N PHE A 15 -23.33 -14.07 22.75
CA PHE A 15 -22.57 -12.83 22.88
C PHE A 15 -21.07 -13.10 23.11
N LYS A 16 -20.74 -14.03 24.01
CA LYS A 16 -19.33 -14.40 24.27
C LYS A 16 -18.66 -14.99 23.04
N SER A 17 -19.36 -15.81 22.25
CA SER A 17 -18.81 -16.38 21.02
C SER A 17 -18.59 -15.32 19.94
N GLU A 18 -19.53 -14.39 19.78
CA GLU A 18 -19.42 -13.25 18.86
C GLU A 18 -18.26 -12.31 19.22
N VAL A 19 -18.10 -11.97 20.50
CA VAL A 19 -16.98 -11.15 20.98
C VAL A 19 -15.65 -11.87 20.73
N SER A 20 -15.56 -13.16 21.05
CA SER A 20 -14.35 -13.95 20.81
C SER A 20 -13.98 -14.01 19.32
N ALA A 21 -14.99 -14.18 18.45
CA ALA A 21 -14.80 -14.15 17.00
C ALA A 21 -14.35 -12.75 16.52
N ALA A 22 -14.95 -11.68 17.05
CA ALA A 22 -14.58 -10.31 16.72
C ALA A 22 -13.13 -9.98 17.13
N VAL A 23 -12.72 -10.36 18.33
CA VAL A 23 -11.34 -10.19 18.82
C VAL A 23 -10.35 -10.96 17.95
N THR A 24 -10.68 -12.21 17.57
CA THR A 24 -9.84 -13.01 16.67
C THR A 24 -9.67 -12.33 15.30
N ARG A 25 -10.75 -11.77 14.73
CA ARG A 25 -10.69 -11.00 13.48
C ARG A 25 -9.84 -9.73 13.63
N ALA A 26 -10.02 -8.99 14.71
CA ALA A 26 -9.27 -7.77 14.98
C ALA A 26 -7.75 -8.06 15.12
N HIS A 27 -7.38 -9.13 15.80
CA HIS A 27 -5.98 -9.55 15.91
C HIS A 27 -5.38 -9.92 14.55
N ARG A 28 -6.13 -10.64 13.70
CA ARG A 28 -5.68 -10.97 12.35
C ARG A 28 -5.47 -9.71 11.51
N ALA A 29 -6.45 -8.81 11.48
CA ALA A 29 -6.35 -7.55 10.75
C ALA A 29 -5.17 -6.70 11.25
N SER A 30 -4.94 -6.68 12.57
CA SER A 30 -3.80 -5.96 13.16
C SER A 30 -2.45 -6.58 12.77
N ALA A 31 -2.37 -7.91 12.68
CA ALA A 31 -1.16 -8.58 12.22
C ALA A 31 -0.86 -8.26 10.76
N GLU A 32 -1.86 -8.36 9.88
CA GLU A 32 -1.72 -8.01 8.46
C GLU A 32 -1.33 -6.54 8.26
N ALA A 33 -1.89 -5.63 9.05
CA ALA A 33 -1.53 -4.22 9.01
C ALA A 33 -0.06 -3.99 9.41
N LYS A 34 0.42 -4.70 10.44
CA LYS A 34 1.83 -4.65 10.86
C LYS A 34 2.75 -5.21 9.79
N ASP A 35 2.38 -6.30 9.13
CA ASP A 35 3.17 -6.89 8.06
C ASP A 35 3.27 -5.94 6.85
N LYS A 36 2.14 -5.34 6.44
CA LYS A 36 2.10 -4.32 5.37
C LYS A 36 2.93 -3.08 5.74
N LEU A 37 2.81 -2.59 6.97
CA LEU A 37 3.60 -1.47 7.44
C LEU A 37 5.09 -1.80 7.43
N GLY A 38 5.46 -2.99 7.92
CA GLY A 38 6.85 -3.45 7.91
C GLY A 38 7.42 -3.54 6.50
N GLN A 39 6.62 -4.02 5.54
CA GLN A 39 7.01 -4.06 4.13
C GLN A 39 7.22 -2.64 3.57
N PHE A 40 6.25 -1.76 3.78
CA PHE A 40 6.36 -0.36 3.35
C PHE A 40 7.59 0.34 3.93
N LEU A 41 7.90 0.13 5.21
CA LEU A 41 9.09 0.71 5.83
C LEU A 41 10.39 0.20 5.22
N ARG A 42 10.47 -1.09 4.89
CA ARG A 42 11.64 -1.67 4.21
C ARG A 42 11.81 -1.10 2.81
N ASP A 43 10.74 -1.04 2.04
CA ASP A 43 10.75 -0.51 0.67
C ASP A 43 11.15 0.97 0.68
N ASN A 44 10.55 1.76 1.57
CA ASN A 44 10.89 3.17 1.74
C ASN A 44 12.35 3.36 2.17
N SER A 45 12.87 2.53 3.09
CA SER A 45 14.28 2.61 3.49
C SER A 45 15.23 2.30 2.31
N THR A 46 14.84 1.38 1.44
CA THR A 46 15.59 1.01 0.23
C THR A 46 15.59 2.16 -0.77
N LEU A 47 14.42 2.75 -1.03
CA LEU A 47 14.29 3.91 -1.93
C LEU A 47 15.07 5.13 -1.40
N ALA A 48 14.99 5.40 -0.09
CA ALA A 48 15.76 6.46 0.54
C ALA A 48 17.28 6.26 0.38
N ALA A 49 17.77 5.03 0.57
CA ALA A 49 19.18 4.70 0.33
C ALA A 49 19.57 4.91 -1.14
N GLN A 50 18.76 4.43 -2.09
CA GLN A 50 18.99 4.63 -3.52
C GLN A 50 19.00 6.11 -3.91
N ALA A 51 18.12 6.93 -3.31
CA ALA A 51 18.08 8.36 -3.53
C ALA A 51 19.35 9.06 -3.02
N ARG A 52 19.82 8.71 -1.82
CA ARG A 52 21.07 9.26 -1.26
C ARG A 52 22.30 8.90 -2.11
N ASP A 53 22.34 7.69 -2.64
CA ASP A 53 23.43 7.22 -3.49
C ASP A 53 23.31 7.68 -4.96
N GLY A 54 22.28 8.48 -5.31
CA GLY A 54 22.03 8.95 -6.67
C GLY A 54 21.63 7.84 -7.67
N ARG A 55 21.32 6.64 -7.17
CA ARG A 55 20.91 5.48 -7.98
C ARG A 55 19.43 5.46 -8.31
N LEU A 56 18.61 6.19 -7.54
CA LEU A 56 17.18 6.30 -7.81
C LEU A 56 16.94 7.17 -9.04
N LYS A 57 16.21 6.61 -10.01
CA LYS A 57 15.76 7.32 -11.22
C LYS A 57 14.25 7.28 -11.27
N VAL A 58 13.64 8.45 -11.35
CA VAL A 58 12.18 8.67 -11.30
C VAL A 58 11.77 9.42 -12.56
N ASP A 59 10.59 9.10 -13.09
CA ASP A 59 10.04 9.84 -14.22
C ASP A 59 9.69 11.27 -13.82
N PRO A 60 9.85 12.26 -14.73
CA PRO A 60 9.52 13.66 -14.43
C PRO A 60 8.07 13.87 -13.93
N GLY A 61 7.13 13.05 -14.41
CA GLY A 61 5.71 13.13 -14.03
C GLY A 61 5.41 12.59 -12.64
N GLU A 62 6.31 11.81 -12.05
CA GLU A 62 6.17 11.25 -10.70
C GLU A 62 6.88 12.10 -9.65
N LEU A 63 7.67 13.10 -10.07
CA LEU A 63 8.34 14.01 -9.16
C LEU A 63 7.33 14.83 -8.37
N THR A 64 7.55 14.91 -7.06
CA THR A 64 6.80 15.82 -6.21
C THR A 64 7.11 17.26 -6.59
N ASP A 65 6.05 18.02 -6.82
CA ASP A 65 6.07 19.46 -7.09
C ASP A 65 7.04 20.20 -6.13
N PRO A 66 7.95 21.06 -6.64
CA PRO A 66 8.93 21.79 -5.82
C PRO A 66 8.29 22.58 -4.67
N ALA A 67 7.19 23.30 -4.91
CA ALA A 67 6.53 24.10 -3.88
C ALA A 67 5.95 23.21 -2.76
N THR A 68 5.49 22.01 -3.11
CA THR A 68 5.04 21.00 -2.14
C THR A 68 6.20 20.47 -1.29
N ARG A 69 7.37 20.21 -1.89
CA ARG A 69 8.57 19.80 -1.14
C ARG A 69 9.05 20.89 -0.19
N GLU A 70 9.06 22.15 -0.62
CA GLU A 70 9.43 23.29 0.22
C GLU A 70 8.46 23.49 1.41
N ARG A 71 7.15 23.39 1.16
CA ARG A 71 6.13 23.45 2.23
C ARG A 71 6.33 22.35 3.26
N ALA A 72 6.60 21.12 2.80
CA ALA A 72 6.86 19.99 3.69
C ALA A 72 8.15 20.19 4.51
N ALA A 73 9.22 20.69 3.90
CA ALA A 73 10.47 21.00 4.58
C ALA A 73 10.29 22.11 5.63
N ARG A 74 9.56 23.18 5.30
CA ARG A 74 9.24 24.25 6.24
C ARG A 74 8.45 23.74 7.45
N PHE A 75 7.39 22.97 7.21
CA PHE A 75 6.59 22.38 8.28
C PHE A 75 7.44 21.53 9.24
N ARG A 76 8.35 20.71 8.72
CA ARG A 76 9.27 19.92 9.55
C ARG A 76 10.18 20.79 10.42
N ARG A 77 10.80 21.82 9.83
CA ARG A 77 11.65 22.76 10.58
C ARG A 77 10.88 23.48 11.69
N GLU A 78 9.67 23.97 11.39
CA GLU A 78 8.79 24.63 12.37
C GLU A 78 8.40 23.72 13.53
N ARG A 79 8.35 22.40 13.29
CA ARG A 79 8.04 21.38 14.32
C ARG A 79 9.29 20.79 14.99
N GLY A 80 10.49 21.29 14.68
CA GLY A 80 11.75 20.73 15.18
C GLY A 80 12.03 19.30 14.70
N LEU A 81 11.38 18.88 13.62
CA LEU A 81 11.61 17.57 13.00
C LEU A 81 12.80 17.64 12.05
N PRO A 82 13.65 16.60 12.00
CA PRO A 82 14.76 16.55 11.06
C PRO A 82 14.25 16.58 9.62
N VAL A 83 14.94 17.38 8.80
CA VAL A 83 14.78 17.41 7.35
C VAL A 83 16.02 16.75 6.78
N GLU A 84 15.87 15.58 6.17
CA GLU A 84 16.97 14.95 5.46
C GLU A 84 17.25 15.70 4.15
N GLU A 85 18.52 16.00 3.90
CA GLU A 85 18.97 16.60 2.65
C GLU A 85 19.20 15.49 1.63
N TYR A 86 18.44 15.57 0.53
CA TYR A 86 18.55 14.66 -0.61
C TYR A 86 19.10 15.43 -1.82
N PRO A 87 19.66 14.71 -2.83
CA PRO A 87 20.03 15.32 -4.09
C PRO A 87 18.87 16.13 -4.68
N PRO A 88 19.14 17.23 -5.40
CA PRO A 88 18.09 18.00 -6.05
C PRO A 88 17.32 17.09 -7.01
N ALA A 89 16.00 17.25 -7.07
CA ALA A 89 15.15 16.36 -7.87
C ALA A 89 15.53 16.28 -9.35
N ALA A 90 16.16 17.32 -9.90
CA ALA A 90 16.68 17.31 -11.26
C ALA A 90 17.71 16.19 -11.50
N GLU A 91 18.49 15.79 -10.48
CA GLU A 91 19.47 14.71 -10.57
C GLU A 91 18.83 13.31 -10.47
N LEU A 92 17.62 13.24 -9.92
CA LEU A 92 16.84 12.01 -9.77
C LEU A 92 15.99 11.71 -11.01
N VAL A 93 15.90 12.63 -11.97
CA VAL A 93 15.18 12.40 -13.22
C VAL A 93 15.91 11.34 -14.05
N ALA A 94 15.17 10.34 -14.53
CA ALA A 94 15.68 9.41 -15.54
C ALA A 94 15.95 10.17 -16.85
N ASP A 95 17.13 9.98 -17.45
CA ASP A 95 17.39 10.47 -18.80
C ASP A 95 16.41 9.77 -19.75
N LYS A 96 15.38 10.51 -20.18
CA LYS A 96 14.39 9.99 -21.11
C LYS A 96 15.11 9.65 -22.42
N PRO A 97 15.06 8.39 -22.90
CA PRO A 97 15.60 8.04 -24.21
C PRO A 97 14.91 8.92 -25.26
N ALA A 98 15.69 9.53 -26.15
CA ALA A 98 15.13 10.31 -27.25
C ALA A 98 14.13 9.41 -28.02
N PRO A 99 12.91 9.90 -28.32
CA PRO A 99 11.98 9.14 -29.13
C PRO A 99 12.67 8.77 -30.46
N PRO A 100 12.54 7.52 -30.94
CA PRO A 100 13.11 7.15 -32.23
C PRO A 100 12.58 8.12 -33.30
N PRO A 101 13.40 8.47 -34.31
CA PRO A 101 12.94 9.33 -35.39
C PRO A 101 11.67 8.71 -35.99
N PRO A 102 10.67 9.54 -36.34
CA PRO A 102 9.48 9.02 -37.00
C PRO A 102 9.92 8.23 -38.24
N PRO A 103 9.27 7.09 -38.55
CA PRO A 103 9.55 6.38 -39.78
C PRO A 103 9.42 7.36 -40.94
N PRO A 104 10.26 7.26 -41.99
CA PRO A 104 10.11 8.10 -43.16
C PRO A 104 8.67 7.97 -43.66
N VAL A 105 7.98 9.11 -43.75
CA VAL A 105 6.65 9.18 -44.34
C VAL A 105 6.78 8.57 -45.73
N PRO A 106 6.01 7.52 -46.09
CA PRO A 106 5.97 7.06 -47.47
C PRO A 106 5.65 8.26 -48.35
N VAL A 107 6.52 8.54 -49.32
CA VAL A 107 6.19 9.49 -50.37
C VAL A 107 4.99 8.87 -51.08
N GLU A 108 3.82 9.49 -50.95
CA GLU A 108 2.63 9.10 -51.69
C GLU A 108 2.98 9.28 -53.18
N ASP A 109 3.35 8.19 -53.85
CA ASP A 109 3.38 8.15 -55.30
C ASP A 109 1.93 8.36 -55.76
N PRO A 110 1.62 9.44 -56.52
CA PRO A 110 0.26 9.74 -56.96
C PRO A 110 -0.28 8.74 -58.00
N ASP A 111 0.49 7.69 -58.34
CA ASP A 111 0.15 6.64 -59.32
C ASP A 111 -0.08 5.26 -58.68
N ALA A 112 -0.21 5.14 -57.35
CA ALA A 112 -0.61 3.89 -56.71
C ALA A 112 -2.12 3.64 -56.94
N GLU A 113 -2.40 2.98 -58.06
CA GLU A 113 -3.71 2.49 -58.48
C GLU A 113 -4.46 1.85 -57.30
N HIS A 114 -5.68 2.33 -57.05
CA HIS A 114 -6.59 1.80 -56.05
C HIS A 114 -6.94 0.34 -56.38
N GLU A 115 -6.28 -0.62 -55.72
CA GLU A 115 -6.80 -1.98 -55.64
C GLU A 115 -8.12 -1.96 -54.84
N PRO A 116 -9.20 -2.58 -55.36
CA PRO A 116 -10.45 -2.67 -54.63
C PRO A 116 -10.27 -3.60 -53.42
N VAL A 117 -10.37 -3.02 -52.22
CA VAL A 117 -10.45 -3.76 -50.96
C VAL A 117 -11.71 -4.62 -50.98
N VAL A 118 -11.53 -5.93 -51.17
CA VAL A 118 -12.56 -6.94 -50.90
C VAL A 118 -12.75 -7.00 -49.39
N ILE A 119 -13.85 -6.42 -48.91
CA ILE A 119 -14.27 -6.56 -47.51
C ILE A 119 -14.77 -7.99 -47.34
N GLU A 120 -13.89 -8.88 -46.87
CA GLU A 120 -14.29 -10.21 -46.41
C GLU A 120 -15.23 -10.06 -45.22
N ARG A 121 -16.36 -10.77 -45.35
CA ARG A 121 -17.49 -10.78 -44.45
C ARG A 121 -17.07 -11.43 -43.13
N ASP A 122 -17.29 -10.71 -42.05
CA ASP A 122 -17.03 -11.12 -40.66
C ASP A 122 -17.75 -12.44 -40.35
N GLU A 123 -17.00 -13.56 -40.30
CA GLU A 123 -17.49 -14.81 -39.73
C GLU A 123 -17.34 -14.76 -38.20
N PRO A 124 -18.38 -15.11 -37.43
CA PRO A 124 -18.32 -15.04 -35.97
C PRO A 124 -17.31 -16.07 -35.43
N LEU A 125 -16.30 -15.56 -34.73
CA LEU A 125 -15.30 -16.36 -34.03
C LEU A 125 -15.96 -17.37 -33.06
N PRO A 126 -15.51 -18.64 -33.03
CA PRO A 126 -15.99 -19.61 -32.06
C PRO A 126 -15.59 -19.19 -30.63
N ALA A 127 -16.50 -19.48 -29.69
CA ALA A 127 -16.35 -19.15 -28.28
C ALA A 127 -15.03 -19.68 -27.70
N ARG A 128 -14.31 -18.76 -27.04
CA ARG A 128 -13.06 -19.03 -26.31
C ARG A 128 -13.35 -20.05 -25.19
N PRO A 129 -12.66 -21.20 -25.13
CA PRO A 129 -12.83 -22.14 -24.04
C PRO A 129 -12.41 -21.48 -22.72
N GLU A 130 -13.24 -21.63 -21.69
CA GLU A 130 -12.96 -21.13 -20.35
C GLU A 130 -11.64 -21.72 -19.81
N PRO A 131 -10.82 -20.92 -19.11
CA PRO A 131 -9.61 -21.42 -18.49
C PRO A 131 -9.96 -22.43 -17.40
N ALA A 132 -9.36 -23.63 -17.50
CA ALA A 132 -9.43 -24.65 -16.46
C ALA A 132 -8.92 -24.09 -15.12
N ALA A 133 -9.69 -24.33 -14.06
CA ALA A 133 -9.34 -23.95 -12.71
C ALA A 133 -7.99 -24.56 -12.31
N GLU A 134 -7.01 -23.70 -12.01
CA GLU A 134 -5.74 -24.14 -11.43
C GLU A 134 -5.98 -24.73 -10.02
N PRO A 135 -5.30 -25.83 -9.66
CA PRO A 135 -5.41 -26.41 -8.34
C PRO A 135 -4.80 -25.46 -7.30
N VAL A 136 -5.61 -25.08 -6.32
CA VAL A 136 -5.22 -24.28 -5.16
C VAL A 136 -4.10 -25.02 -4.42
N ALA A 137 -2.89 -24.45 -4.46
CA ALA A 137 -1.75 -24.97 -3.72
C ALA A 137 -2.04 -24.92 -2.21
N GLU A 138 -1.90 -26.08 -1.58
CA GLU A 138 -2.08 -26.33 -0.15
C GLU A 138 -1.07 -25.50 0.65
N GLN A 139 -1.52 -24.38 1.24
CA GLN A 139 -0.70 -23.52 2.07
C GLN A 139 -0.34 -24.24 3.37
N ARG A 140 0.92 -24.70 3.46
CA ARG A 140 1.49 -25.19 4.72
C ARG A 140 1.52 -24.08 5.78
N PRO A 141 1.17 -24.37 7.04
CA PRO A 141 1.21 -23.38 8.10
C PRO A 141 2.65 -22.94 8.40
N PRO A 142 2.89 -21.64 8.68
CA PRO A 142 4.21 -21.15 9.03
C PRO A 142 4.67 -21.73 10.37
N ARG A 143 5.92 -22.19 10.41
CA ARG A 143 6.58 -22.65 11.64
C ARG A 143 6.74 -21.46 12.59
N ARG A 144 6.15 -21.57 13.79
CA ARG A 144 6.33 -20.60 14.89
C ARG A 144 7.81 -20.53 15.29
N GLY A 145 8.45 -19.40 15.00
CA GLY A 145 9.76 -19.07 15.55
C GLY A 145 9.70 -18.80 17.07
N PRO A 146 10.86 -18.80 17.74
CA PRO A 146 10.96 -18.53 19.18
C PRO A 146 10.47 -17.10 19.51
N LYS A 147 9.66 -16.98 20.56
CA LYS A 147 9.12 -15.70 21.02
C LYS A 147 10.25 -14.84 21.62
N PRO A 148 10.33 -13.54 21.30
CA PRO A 148 11.23 -12.63 21.99
C PRO A 148 10.78 -12.46 23.45
N ASP A 149 11.74 -12.45 24.37
CA ASP A 149 11.56 -12.15 25.77
C ASP A 149 10.87 -10.79 25.93
N ARG A 150 9.63 -10.81 26.44
CA ARG A 150 8.92 -9.61 26.85
C ARG A 150 9.51 -9.16 28.18
N ARG A 151 10.25 -8.04 28.17
CA ARG A 151 10.50 -7.30 29.40
C ARG A 151 9.16 -6.83 29.99
N PRO A 152 9.00 -6.87 31.31
CA PRO A 152 7.80 -6.33 31.96
C PRO A 152 7.68 -4.82 31.66
N PRO A 153 6.47 -4.30 31.45
CA PRO A 153 6.24 -2.87 31.35
C PRO A 153 6.62 -2.23 32.70
N GLU A 154 7.46 -1.20 32.67
CA GLU A 154 7.65 -0.32 33.81
C GLU A 154 6.39 0.55 33.94
N ASP A 155 5.88 0.65 35.17
CA ASP A 155 4.66 1.35 35.55
C ASP A 155 4.77 2.86 35.26
N ASP A 156 4.31 3.29 34.08
CA ASP A 156 4.15 4.70 33.69
C ASP A 156 2.79 5.26 34.19
N ASP A 157 2.53 5.09 35.48
CA ASP A 157 1.28 5.50 36.15
C ASP A 157 1.21 7.02 36.40
N GLY A 158 2.27 7.77 36.06
CA GLY A 158 2.42 9.19 36.38
C GLY A 158 1.72 10.18 35.47
N TYR A 159 1.18 9.76 34.31
CA TYR A 159 0.74 10.72 33.27
C TYR A 159 -0.72 11.20 33.37
N PHE A 160 -1.54 10.64 34.26
CA PHE A 160 -2.96 10.99 34.38
C PHE A 160 -3.29 11.97 35.53
N ALA A 161 -2.34 12.30 36.41
CA ALA A 161 -2.61 13.17 37.56
C ALA A 161 -2.72 14.67 37.22
N ASP A 162 -2.13 15.12 36.10
CA ASP A 162 -2.02 16.57 35.81
C ASP A 162 -3.23 17.17 35.05
N GLN A 163 -4.22 16.36 34.64
CA GLN A 163 -5.39 16.90 33.91
C GLN A 163 -6.58 17.28 34.78
N GLN A 164 -6.52 17.10 36.11
CA GLN A 164 -7.66 17.39 36.98
C GLN A 164 -7.63 18.79 37.63
N ILE A 165 -6.56 19.57 37.46
CA ILE A 165 -6.41 20.89 38.10
C ILE A 165 -7.08 22.03 37.30
N LEU A 166 -7.50 21.82 36.05
CA LEU A 166 -8.05 22.91 35.21
C LEU A 166 -9.58 23.12 35.28
N LEU A 167 -10.33 22.36 36.08
CA LEU A 167 -11.80 22.47 36.12
C LEU A 167 -12.41 23.10 37.40
N GLU A 168 -11.63 23.41 38.43
CA GLU A 168 -12.16 23.99 39.69
C GLU A 168 -11.74 25.45 39.97
N GLY A 169 -11.14 26.13 38.99
CA GLY A 169 -10.62 27.49 39.15
C GLY A 169 -11.21 28.51 38.18
N GLY A 170 -12.53 28.63 38.07
CA GLY A 170 -13.22 29.64 37.26
C GLY A 170 -14.60 29.97 37.80
#